data_AF-A0A7V9S9C8-F1
#
_entry.id   AF-A0A7V9S9C8-F1
#
_cell.length_a   1.000
_cell.length_b   1.000
_cell.length_c   1.000
_cell.angle_alpha   90.00
_cell.angle_beta   90.00
_cell.angle_gamma   90.00
#
_symmetry.space_group_name_H-M   'P 1'
#
loop_
_entity.id
_entity.type
_entity.pdbx_description
1 polymer ?
#
loop_
_entity_poly.entity_id
_entity_poly.type
_entity_poly.pdbx_seq_one_letter_code
_entity_poly.pdbx_strand_id
1 'polypeptide(L)'
;MALNPALAILALGAISNASLADANFARLVSIIPNRNPAPVMSLYLDYAAETPKNAVVNTLAATYLSPRRLELFKAIEAFHQRAMSARNPLAHWMIGFCKEVPNALILRDPRLWLREADKIHKQHKAARRAFKALDQSGMEASIKAMEEMHEENAALFSAYVQKDFEDLSALLMKSNEFITEFDVLMTFDRANHPEGVQKAQQLAQTPEIRSLILKRRKALKAQKAKLRSQRAQNLSG
;
A
#
# COMPACT_ATOMS: atom_id res chain seq x y z
N MET A 1 -14.17 -18.10 -23.37
CA MET A 1 -13.11 -17.08 -23.22
C MET A 1 -12.03 -17.67 -22.35
N ALA A 2 -10.82 -17.85 -22.88
CA ALA A 2 -9.73 -18.42 -22.10
C ALA A 2 -9.09 -17.32 -21.26
N LEU A 3 -9.17 -17.45 -19.93
CA LEU A 3 -8.28 -16.78 -18.98
C LEU A 3 -6.83 -16.99 -19.46
N ASN A 4 -5.97 -15.97 -19.46
CA ASN A 4 -4.53 -16.19 -19.64
C ASN A 4 -3.99 -16.86 -18.37
N PRO A 5 -3.73 -18.19 -18.36
CA PRO A 5 -3.46 -18.91 -17.11
C PRO A 5 -2.15 -18.46 -16.46
N ALA A 6 -1.19 -17.99 -17.26
CA ALA A 6 0.10 -17.50 -16.76
C ALA A 6 -0.09 -16.23 -15.91
N LEU A 7 -0.91 -15.28 -16.36
CA LEU A 7 -1.20 -14.06 -15.59
C LEU A 7 -1.97 -14.37 -14.31
N ALA A 8 -2.88 -15.34 -14.34
CA ALA A 8 -3.61 -15.76 -13.14
C ALA A 8 -2.67 -16.40 -12.10
N ILE A 9 -1.71 -17.22 -12.54
CA ILE A 9 -0.68 -17.80 -11.65
C ILE A 9 0.17 -16.69 -11.01
N LEU A 10 0.58 -15.69 -11.79
CA LEU A 10 1.36 -14.56 -11.28
C LEU A 10 0.57 -13.72 -10.27
N ALA A 11 -0.72 -13.47 -10.53
CA ALA A 11 -1.60 -12.78 -9.60
C ALA A 11 -1.76 -13.55 -8.28
N LEU A 12 -1.97 -14.87 -8.34
CA LEU A 12 -2.03 -15.73 -7.16
C LEU A 12 -0.70 -15.74 -6.39
N GLY A 13 0.43 -15.75 -7.09
CA GLY A 13 1.77 -15.62 -6.50
C GLY A 13 1.94 -14.32 -5.72
N ALA A 14 1.52 -13.19 -6.30
CA ALA A 14 1.56 -11.90 -5.63
C ALA A 14 0.66 -11.87 -4.37
N ILE A 15 -0.55 -12.44 -4.44
CA ILE A 15 -1.46 -12.55 -3.27
C ILE A 15 -0.86 -13.43 -2.17
N SER A 16 -0.22 -14.54 -2.54
CA SER A 16 0.45 -15.43 -1.60
C SER A 16 1.62 -14.72 -0.89
N ASN A 17 2.50 -14.06 -1.66
CA ASN A 17 3.61 -13.28 -1.11
C ASN A 17 3.14 -12.16 -0.17
N ALA A 18 2.03 -11.51 -0.51
CA ALA A 18 1.38 -10.53 0.34
C ALA A 18 0.90 -11.13 1.66
N SER A 19 0.22 -12.27 1.60
CA SER A 19 -0.29 -12.95 2.78
C SER A 19 0.85 -13.38 3.72
N LEU A 20 1.96 -13.85 3.15
CA LEU A 20 3.17 -14.18 3.89
C LEU A 20 3.80 -12.94 4.54
N ALA A 21 3.90 -11.83 3.81
CA ALA A 21 4.44 -10.58 4.35
C ALA A 21 3.57 -10.04 5.51
N ASP A 22 2.24 -10.06 5.39
CA ASP A 22 1.31 -9.69 6.46
C ASP A 22 1.47 -10.61 7.68
N ALA A 23 1.53 -11.92 7.47
CA ALA A 23 1.70 -12.89 8.56
C ALA A 23 3.01 -12.66 9.32
N ASN A 24 4.11 -12.44 8.60
CA ASN A 24 5.40 -12.15 9.22
C ASN A 24 5.43 -10.78 9.90
N PHE A 25 4.75 -9.77 9.36
CA PHE A 25 4.60 -8.49 10.04
C PHE A 25 3.80 -8.63 11.34
N ALA A 26 2.68 -9.35 11.30
CA ALA A 26 1.87 -9.65 12.48
C ALA A 26 2.65 -10.41 13.55
N ARG A 27 3.56 -11.31 13.16
CA ARG A 27 4.45 -12.03 14.08
C ARG A 27 5.30 -11.07 14.94
N LEU A 28 5.59 -9.86 14.48
CA LEU A 28 6.34 -8.87 15.28
C LEU A 28 5.63 -8.53 16.61
N VAL A 29 4.31 -8.72 16.70
CA VAL A 29 3.54 -8.56 17.94
C VAL A 29 4.03 -9.51 19.04
N SER A 30 4.46 -10.72 18.69
CA SER A 30 4.99 -11.67 19.66
C SER A 30 6.48 -11.46 19.96
N ILE A 31 7.19 -10.79 19.06
CA ILE A 31 8.65 -10.62 19.16
C ILE A 31 9.05 -9.34 19.90
N ILE A 32 8.40 -8.22 19.59
CA ILE A 32 8.78 -6.91 20.12
C ILE A 32 8.74 -6.83 21.67
N PRO A 33 7.70 -7.34 22.36
CA PRO A 33 7.58 -7.19 23.82
C PRO A 33 8.67 -7.91 24.63
N ASN A 34 9.43 -8.83 24.01
CA ASN A 34 10.47 -9.65 24.65
C ASN A 34 10.04 -10.31 25.99
N ARG A 35 8.76 -10.60 26.13
CA ARG A 35 8.09 -11.18 27.31
C ARG A 35 6.91 -12.02 26.83
N ASN A 36 6.12 -12.56 27.76
CA ASN A 36 4.91 -13.32 27.45
C ASN A 36 3.99 -12.53 26.48
N PRO A 37 3.87 -12.97 25.21
CA PRO A 37 3.13 -12.23 24.20
C PRO A 37 1.62 -12.49 24.25
N ALA A 38 1.17 -13.49 25.04
CA ALA A 38 -0.20 -13.99 25.00
C ALA A 38 -1.29 -12.91 25.20
N PRO A 39 -1.19 -11.98 26.19
CA PRO A 39 -2.22 -10.96 26.39
C PRO A 39 -2.35 -10.01 25.21
N VAL A 40 -1.21 -9.64 24.62
CA VAL A 40 -1.16 -8.70 23.49
C VAL A 40 -1.61 -9.38 22.20
N MET A 41 -1.26 -10.65 22.00
CA MET A 41 -1.75 -11.44 20.87
C MET A 41 -3.27 -11.62 20.92
N SER A 42 -3.85 -11.88 22.09
CA SER A 42 -5.32 -11.97 22.23
C SER A 42 -5.98 -10.68 21.75
N LEU A 43 -5.53 -9.53 22.26
CA LEU A 43 -6.04 -8.23 21.84
C LEU A 43 -5.85 -7.96 20.35
N TYR A 44 -4.71 -8.37 19.78
CA TYR A 44 -4.43 -8.21 18.35
C TYR A 44 -5.37 -9.03 17.47
N LEU A 45 -5.67 -10.26 17.89
CA LEU A 45 -6.55 -11.19 17.16
C LEU A 45 -8.03 -10.78 17.25
N ASP A 46 -8.44 -10.11 18.34
CA ASP A 46 -9.81 -9.61 18.52
C ASP A 46 -10.16 -8.48 17.54
N TYR A 47 -9.16 -7.79 16.97
CA TYR A 47 -9.41 -6.80 15.94
C TYR A 47 -9.67 -7.44 14.57
N ALA A 48 -10.82 -7.13 13.96
CA ALA A 48 -11.08 -7.50 12.57
C ALA A 48 -10.36 -6.58 11.57
N ALA A 49 -10.25 -5.29 11.89
CA ALA A 49 -9.71 -4.27 11.00
C ALA A 49 -8.19 -4.11 11.10
N GLU A 50 -7.57 -3.69 10.00
CA GLU A 50 -6.11 -3.56 9.88
C GLU A 50 -5.55 -2.32 10.59
N THR A 51 -6.31 -1.22 10.64
CA THR A 51 -5.89 0.01 11.32
C THR A 51 -5.60 -0.19 12.83
N PRO A 52 -6.51 -0.78 13.63
CA PRO A 52 -6.23 -1.03 15.04
C PRO A 52 -5.10 -2.04 15.25
N LYS A 53 -4.96 -3.06 14.39
CA LYS A 53 -3.81 -3.98 14.40
C LYS A 53 -2.49 -3.24 14.25
N ASN A 54 -2.38 -2.38 13.25
CA ASN A 54 -1.19 -1.55 13.04
C ASN A 54 -0.91 -0.62 14.22
N ALA A 55 -1.96 -0.04 14.84
CA ALA A 55 -1.79 0.79 16.02
C ALA A 55 -1.21 0.01 17.22
N VAL A 56 -1.64 -1.25 17.40
CA VAL A 56 -1.06 -2.15 18.42
C VAL A 56 0.42 -2.37 18.15
N VAL A 57 0.81 -2.84 16.95
CA VAL A 57 2.23 -3.10 16.63
C VAL A 57 3.08 -1.84 16.85
N ASN A 58 2.57 -0.69 16.44
CA ASN A 58 3.23 0.59 16.59
C ASN A 58 3.42 1.04 18.02
N THR A 59 2.42 0.78 18.86
CA THR A 59 2.50 1.08 20.29
C THR A 59 3.51 0.17 20.97
N LEU A 60 3.52 -1.13 20.65
CA LEU A 60 4.53 -2.06 21.16
C LEU A 60 5.94 -1.62 20.75
N ALA A 61 6.12 -1.28 19.47
CA ALA A 61 7.40 -0.81 18.97
C ALA A 61 7.87 0.44 19.73
N ALA A 62 7.00 1.42 19.94
CA ALA A 62 7.34 2.65 20.66
C ALA A 62 7.65 2.41 22.15
N THR A 63 7.00 1.43 22.77
CA THR A 63 7.16 1.11 24.20
C THR A 63 8.42 0.30 24.47
N TYR A 64 8.74 -0.69 23.64
CA TYR A 64 9.77 -1.68 23.94
C TYR A 64 11.09 -1.48 23.17
N LEU A 65 11.07 -0.79 22.02
CA LEU A 65 12.27 -0.60 21.22
C LEU A 65 13.04 0.65 21.65
N SER A 66 14.37 0.54 21.67
CA SER A 66 15.23 1.71 21.81
C SER A 66 15.02 2.69 20.64
N PRO A 67 15.34 3.99 20.78
CA PRO A 67 15.09 4.98 19.73
C PRO A 67 15.67 4.61 18.36
N ARG A 68 16.85 3.97 18.33
CA ARG A 68 17.50 3.51 17.10
C ARG A 68 16.76 2.33 16.47
N ARG A 69 16.28 1.37 17.27
CA ARG A 69 15.52 0.21 16.80
C ARG A 69 14.12 0.62 16.35
N LEU A 70 13.49 1.55 17.05
CA LEU A 70 12.22 2.13 16.66
C LEU A 70 12.32 2.85 15.31
N GLU A 71 13.37 3.63 15.07
CA GLU A 71 13.56 4.29 13.77
C GLU A 71 13.68 3.27 12.62
N LEU A 72 14.43 2.18 12.84
CA LEU A 72 14.55 1.10 11.88
C LEU A 72 13.21 0.39 11.64
N PHE A 73 12.51 0.01 12.71
CA PHE A 73 11.17 -0.58 12.64
C PHE A 73 10.22 0.29 11.82
N LYS A 74 10.22 1.60 12.06
CA LYS A 74 9.36 2.55 11.33
C LYS A 74 9.69 2.68 9.85
N ALA A 75 10.95 2.47 9.46
CA ALA A 75 11.32 2.41 8.06
C ALA A 75 10.83 1.11 7.40
N ILE A 76 10.95 -0.02 8.10
CA ILE A 76 10.46 -1.33 7.64
C ILE A 76 8.93 -1.32 7.52
N GLU A 77 8.22 -0.81 8.52
CA GLU A 77 6.76 -0.62 8.50
C GLU A 77 6.34 0.21 7.29
N ALA A 78 7.00 1.35 7.04
CA ALA A 78 6.67 2.20 5.90
C ALA A 78 6.92 1.52 4.54
N PHE A 79 7.98 0.71 4.44
CA PHE A 79 8.23 -0.11 3.25
C PHE A 79 7.15 -1.17 3.06
N HIS A 80 6.81 -1.89 4.14
CA HIS A 80 5.77 -2.90 4.15
C HIS A 80 4.42 -2.31 3.74
N GLN A 81 3.99 -1.19 4.34
CA GLN A 81 2.74 -0.50 3.97
C GLN A 81 2.71 -0.09 2.49
N ARG A 82 3.84 0.32 1.91
CA ARG A 82 3.94 0.60 0.47
C ARG A 82 3.73 -0.66 -0.36
N ALA A 83 4.41 -1.76 -0.02
CA ALA A 83 4.24 -3.03 -0.70
C ALA A 83 2.78 -3.53 -0.61
N MET A 84 2.21 -3.38 0.59
CA MET A 84 0.84 -3.74 0.88
C MET A 84 -0.19 -2.88 0.14
N SER A 85 0.10 -1.59 -0.06
CA SER A 85 -0.74 -0.71 -0.86
C SER A 85 -0.69 -1.04 -2.34
N ALA A 86 0.47 -1.48 -2.86
CA ALA A 86 0.62 -1.86 -4.26
C ALA A 86 -0.21 -3.12 -4.63
N ARG A 87 -0.48 -4.00 -3.66
CA ARG A 87 -1.38 -5.17 -3.84
C ARG A 87 -2.87 -4.81 -3.84
N ASN A 88 -3.24 -3.66 -3.29
CA ASN A 88 -4.62 -3.32 -2.95
C ASN A 88 -5.58 -3.40 -4.15
N PRO A 89 -5.19 -2.97 -5.37
CA PRO A 89 -6.02 -3.17 -6.56
C PRO A 89 -6.34 -4.66 -6.80
N LEU A 90 -5.36 -5.56 -6.69
CA LEU A 90 -5.57 -6.98 -6.96
C LEU A 90 -6.54 -7.66 -5.99
N ALA A 91 -6.53 -7.25 -4.72
CA ALA A 91 -7.35 -7.87 -3.69
C ALA A 91 -8.80 -7.34 -3.65
N HIS A 92 -9.03 -6.11 -4.12
CA HIS A 92 -10.29 -5.40 -3.86
C HIS A 92 -10.96 -4.81 -5.11
N TRP A 93 -10.29 -4.81 -6.26
CA TRP A 93 -10.86 -4.29 -7.49
C TRP A 93 -11.55 -5.38 -8.29
N MET A 94 -12.50 -4.98 -9.12
CA MET A 94 -13.15 -5.89 -10.05
C MET A 94 -12.17 -6.28 -11.14
N ILE A 95 -12.11 -7.58 -11.40
CA ILE A 95 -11.19 -8.18 -12.36
C ILE A 95 -11.94 -8.38 -13.69
N GLY A 96 -11.34 -7.92 -14.79
CA GLY A 96 -11.86 -8.03 -16.13
C GLY A 96 -10.79 -8.45 -17.14
N PHE A 97 -11.26 -8.85 -18.32
CA PHE A 97 -10.42 -9.23 -19.46
C PHE A 97 -10.89 -8.44 -20.69
N CYS A 98 -9.96 -8.16 -21.60
CA CYS A 98 -10.21 -7.37 -22.81
C CYS A 98 -9.67 -8.16 -24.01
N LYS A 99 -10.48 -8.33 -25.07
CA LYS A 99 -10.06 -9.12 -26.25
C LYS A 99 -8.95 -8.42 -27.02
N GLU A 100 -8.97 -7.10 -26.99
CA GLU A 100 -8.02 -6.19 -27.63
C GLU A 100 -6.68 -6.19 -26.89
N VAL A 101 -6.69 -6.49 -25.58
CA VAL A 101 -5.48 -6.57 -24.74
C VAL A 101 -5.41 -7.93 -24.01
N PRO A 102 -5.19 -9.04 -24.75
CA PRO A 102 -5.28 -10.40 -24.19
C PRO A 102 -4.15 -10.75 -23.22
N ASN A 103 -3.09 -9.94 -23.19
CA ASN A 103 -1.91 -10.13 -22.34
C ASN A 103 -1.95 -9.26 -21.07
N ALA A 104 -3.11 -8.69 -20.73
CA ALA A 104 -3.27 -7.89 -19.52
C ALA A 104 -4.48 -8.35 -18.71
N LEU A 105 -4.36 -8.22 -17.38
CA LEU A 105 -5.47 -8.25 -16.46
C LEU A 105 -5.98 -6.82 -16.25
N ILE A 106 -7.26 -6.58 -16.49
CA ILE A 106 -7.85 -5.26 -16.33
C ILE A 106 -8.52 -5.19 -14.97
N LEU A 107 -8.14 -4.21 -14.16
CA LEU A 107 -8.71 -4.00 -12.83
C LEU A 107 -9.44 -2.67 -12.77
N ARG A 108 -10.57 -2.63 -12.05
CA ARG A 108 -11.32 -1.39 -11.78
C ARG A 108 -11.81 -1.32 -10.35
N ASP A 109 -11.58 -0.19 -9.68
CA ASP A 109 -12.13 0.07 -8.36
C ASP A 109 -13.67 0.07 -8.41
N PRO A 110 -14.36 -0.84 -7.70
CA PRO A 110 -15.82 -0.90 -7.72
C PRO A 110 -16.48 0.39 -7.21
N ARG A 111 -15.78 1.17 -6.37
CA ARG A 111 -16.30 2.43 -5.83
C ARG A 111 -16.37 3.53 -6.89
N LEU A 112 -15.64 3.39 -8.01
CA LEU A 112 -15.75 4.32 -9.12
C LEU A 112 -17.14 4.26 -9.74
N TRP A 113 -17.82 3.11 -9.74
CA TRP A 113 -19.22 3.01 -10.18
C TRP A 113 -20.15 3.87 -9.34
N LEU A 114 -19.93 3.94 -8.02
CA LEU A 114 -20.75 4.75 -7.12
C LEU A 114 -20.49 6.26 -7.30
N ARG A 115 -19.25 6.66 -7.61
CA ARG A 115 -18.89 8.06 -7.87
C ARG A 115 -19.35 8.54 -9.25
N GLU A 116 -19.33 7.63 -10.23
CA GLU A 116 -19.65 7.93 -11.62
C GLU A 116 -21.14 7.74 -11.94
N ALA A 117 -21.93 7.05 -11.11
CA ALA A 117 -23.37 6.85 -11.36
C ALA A 117 -24.12 8.17 -11.64
N ASP A 118 -23.80 9.22 -10.87
CA ASP A 118 -24.37 10.56 -11.06
C ASP A 118 -23.84 11.27 -12.33
N LYS A 119 -22.57 11.08 -12.68
CA LYS A 119 -21.96 11.63 -13.89
C LYS A 119 -22.51 10.95 -15.14
N ILE A 120 -22.49 9.62 -15.18
CA ILE A 120 -23.02 8.78 -16.26
C ILE A 120 -24.51 9.08 -16.45
N HIS A 121 -25.29 9.24 -15.37
CA HIS A 121 -26.70 9.63 -15.46
C HIS A 121 -26.89 11.01 -16.12
N LYS A 122 -26.09 12.01 -15.72
CA LYS A 122 -26.12 13.36 -16.32
C LYS A 122 -25.67 13.35 -17.78
N GLN A 123 -24.63 12.58 -18.13
CA GLN A 123 -24.09 12.44 -19.48
C GLN A 123 -25.09 11.72 -20.41
N HIS A 124 -25.69 10.60 -19.98
CA HIS A 124 -26.75 9.92 -20.73
C HIS A 124 -27.97 10.82 -20.98
N LYS A 125 -28.33 11.67 -20.02
CA LYS A 125 -29.40 12.65 -20.17
C LYS A 125 -29.05 13.74 -21.19
N ALA A 126 -27.79 14.20 -21.21
CA ALA A 126 -27.30 15.17 -22.19
C ALA A 126 -27.23 14.57 -23.60
N ALA A 127 -26.66 13.36 -23.75
CA ALA A 127 -26.60 12.64 -25.02
C ALA A 127 -28.00 12.37 -25.59
N ARG A 128 -28.97 11.96 -24.76
CA ARG A 128 -30.38 11.79 -25.19
C ARG A 128 -31.04 13.09 -25.67
N ARG A 129 -30.62 14.24 -25.15
CA ARG A 129 -31.12 15.55 -25.61
C ARG A 129 -30.48 15.94 -26.94
N ALA A 130 -29.17 15.72 -27.09
CA ALA A 130 -28.45 15.94 -28.34
C ALA A 130 -28.96 15.05 -29.48
N PHE A 131 -29.16 13.75 -29.22
CA PHE A 131 -29.76 12.80 -30.17
C PHE A 131 -31.22 13.13 -30.55
N LYS A 132 -31.94 13.91 -29.73
CA LYS A 132 -33.29 14.37 -30.08
C LYS A 132 -33.30 15.62 -30.97
N ALA A 133 -32.17 16.29 -31.12
CA ALA A 133 -32.04 17.56 -31.84
C ALA A 133 -31.38 17.41 -33.24
N LEU A 134 -31.36 16.19 -33.79
CA LEU A 134 -30.63 15.75 -34.99
C LEU A 134 -30.53 16.78 -36.14
N ASP A 135 -29.38 17.46 -36.19
CA ASP A 135 -28.70 17.84 -37.44
C ASP A 135 -27.30 17.18 -37.48
N GLN A 136 -26.59 17.27 -38.61
CA GLN A 136 -25.25 16.68 -38.78
C GLN A 136 -24.23 17.17 -37.72
N SER A 137 -24.35 18.42 -37.27
CA SER A 137 -23.46 18.99 -36.25
C SER A 137 -23.70 18.37 -34.86
N GLY A 138 -24.96 18.03 -34.55
CA GLY A 138 -25.33 17.33 -33.32
C GLY A 138 -24.81 15.89 -33.27
N MET A 139 -24.61 15.26 -34.43
CA MET A 139 -24.07 13.90 -34.53
C MET A 139 -22.54 13.88 -34.33
N GLU A 140 -21.80 14.81 -34.93
CA GLU A 140 -20.35 14.98 -34.68
C GLU A 140 -20.04 15.34 -33.22
N ALA A 141 -20.81 16.26 -32.64
CA ALA A 141 -20.67 16.62 -31.23
C ALA A 141 -20.95 15.42 -30.29
N SER A 142 -21.89 14.55 -30.67
CA SER A 142 -22.20 13.33 -29.92
C SER A 142 -21.09 12.28 -30.04
N ILE A 143 -20.48 12.11 -31.21
CA ILE A 143 -19.34 11.21 -31.41
C ILE A 143 -18.15 11.67 -30.57
N LYS A 144 -17.79 12.95 -30.66
CA LYS A 144 -16.70 13.52 -29.88
C LYS A 144 -16.92 13.37 -28.36
N ALA A 145 -18.15 13.62 -27.89
CA ALA A 145 -18.50 13.40 -26.49
C ALA A 145 -18.40 11.93 -26.06
N MET A 146 -18.69 10.98 -26.96
CA MET A 146 -18.50 9.55 -26.69
C MET A 146 -17.02 9.15 -26.69
N GLU A 147 -16.18 9.76 -27.53
CA GLU A 147 -14.72 9.55 -27.56
C GLU A 147 -14.05 10.09 -26.29
N GLU A 148 -14.36 11.33 -25.88
CA GLU A 148 -13.88 11.93 -24.63
C GLU A 148 -14.32 11.09 -23.42
N MET A 149 -15.57 10.59 -23.43
CA MET A 149 -16.06 9.66 -22.40
C MET A 149 -15.30 8.32 -22.41
N HIS A 150 -14.87 7.84 -23.57
CA HIS A 150 -14.06 6.63 -23.68
C HIS A 150 -12.66 6.82 -23.10
N GLU A 151 -12.00 7.95 -23.36
CA GLU A 151 -10.69 8.27 -22.80
C GLU A 151 -10.75 8.47 -21.28
N GLU A 152 -11.73 9.22 -20.79
CA GLU A 152 -11.94 9.38 -19.34
C GLU A 152 -12.20 8.03 -18.65
N ASN A 153 -12.96 7.15 -19.30
CA ASN A 153 -13.20 5.79 -18.79
C ASN A 153 -11.94 4.93 -18.82
N ALA A 154 -11.05 5.05 -19.80
CA ALA A 154 -9.81 4.27 -19.87
C ALA A 154 -8.87 4.55 -18.69
N ALA A 155 -8.83 5.81 -18.21
CA ALA A 155 -8.08 6.20 -17.01
C ALA A 155 -8.62 5.59 -15.70
N LEU A 156 -9.83 5.01 -15.72
CA LEU A 156 -10.45 4.35 -14.56
C LEU A 156 -10.02 2.89 -14.40
N PHE A 157 -9.28 2.35 -15.36
CA PHE A 157 -8.81 0.97 -15.34
C PHE A 157 -7.30 0.94 -15.10
N SER A 158 -6.85 -0.07 -14.37
CA SER A 158 -5.43 -0.43 -14.30
C SER A 158 -5.22 -1.71 -15.10
N ALA A 159 -4.29 -1.69 -16.04
CA ALA A 159 -3.86 -2.86 -16.77
C ALA A 159 -2.60 -3.43 -16.11
N TYR A 160 -2.63 -4.70 -15.76
CA TYR A 160 -1.49 -5.44 -15.23
C TYR A 160 -1.02 -6.46 -16.25
N VAL A 161 0.24 -6.36 -16.65
CA VAL A 161 0.94 -7.35 -17.46
C VAL A 161 1.87 -8.18 -16.59
N GLN A 162 2.52 -9.20 -17.18
CA GLN A 162 3.44 -10.08 -16.47
C GLN A 162 4.46 -9.32 -15.60
N LYS A 163 5.11 -8.30 -16.16
CA LYS A 163 6.12 -7.51 -15.45
C LYS A 163 5.58 -6.83 -14.18
N ASP A 164 4.34 -6.34 -14.20
CA ASP A 164 3.75 -5.69 -13.02
C ASP A 164 3.59 -6.66 -11.85
N PHE A 165 3.29 -7.93 -12.14
CA PHE A 165 3.22 -8.97 -11.11
C PHE A 165 4.59 -9.41 -10.61
N GLU A 166 5.59 -9.47 -11.49
CA GLU A 166 6.98 -9.75 -11.13
C GLU A 166 7.52 -8.65 -10.21
N ASP A 167 7.33 -7.38 -10.58
CA ASP A 167 7.75 -6.22 -9.80
C ASP A 167 7.03 -6.16 -8.45
N LEU A 168 5.72 -6.43 -8.42
CA LEU A 168 4.95 -6.52 -7.17
C LEU A 168 5.44 -7.67 -6.28
N SER A 169 5.68 -8.85 -6.86
CA SER A 169 6.18 -10.01 -6.12
C SER A 169 7.56 -9.73 -5.53
N ALA A 170 8.47 -9.15 -6.30
CA ALA A 170 9.78 -8.73 -5.83
C ALA A 170 9.67 -7.72 -4.68
N LEU A 171 8.76 -6.74 -4.79
CA LEU A 171 8.51 -5.75 -3.74
C LEU A 171 8.01 -6.41 -2.44
N LEU A 172 7.07 -7.36 -2.53
CA LEU A 172 6.52 -8.09 -1.38
C LEU A 172 7.55 -9.02 -0.74
N MET A 173 8.33 -9.74 -1.55
CA MET A 173 9.43 -10.57 -1.06
C MET A 173 10.48 -9.72 -0.34
N LYS A 174 10.84 -8.56 -0.90
CA LYS A 174 11.76 -7.62 -0.24
C LYS A 174 11.22 -7.12 1.10
N SER A 175 9.92 -6.83 1.18
CA SER A 175 9.27 -6.49 2.45
C SER A 175 9.43 -7.64 3.46
N ASN A 176 9.21 -8.87 3.01
CA ASN A 176 9.31 -10.05 3.85
C ASN A 176 10.74 -10.30 4.37
N GLU A 177 11.74 -10.09 3.50
CA GLU A 177 13.16 -10.11 3.88
C GLU A 177 13.45 -9.11 5.00
N PHE A 178 13.04 -7.85 4.85
CA PHE A 178 13.29 -6.84 5.88
C PHE A 178 12.62 -7.18 7.23
N ILE A 179 11.41 -7.72 7.21
CA ILE A 179 10.71 -8.16 8.42
C ILE A 179 11.45 -9.32 9.09
N THR A 180 11.86 -10.30 8.30
CA THR A 180 12.60 -11.48 8.79
C THR A 180 13.94 -11.08 9.40
N GLU A 181 14.66 -10.19 8.71
CA GLU A 181 15.95 -9.70 9.21
C GLU A 181 15.81 -8.85 10.47
N PHE A 182 14.70 -8.13 10.62
CA PHE A 182 14.37 -7.43 11.85
C PHE A 182 14.05 -8.39 12.99
N ASP A 183 13.35 -9.50 12.73
CA ASP A 183 13.13 -10.55 13.74
C ASP A 183 14.45 -11.20 14.20
N VAL A 184 15.35 -11.53 13.26
CA VAL A 184 16.69 -12.04 13.60
C VAL A 184 17.45 -11.05 14.47
N LEU A 185 17.41 -9.76 14.10
CA LEU A 185 17.95 -8.68 14.91
C LEU A 185 17.36 -8.67 16.33
N MET A 186 16.04 -8.77 16.46
CA MET A 186 15.39 -8.81 17.77
C MET A 186 15.87 -10.01 18.57
N THR A 187 16.03 -11.18 17.95
CA THR A 187 16.56 -12.39 18.61
C THR A 187 17.97 -12.15 19.19
N PHE A 188 18.86 -11.49 18.44
CA PHE A 188 20.17 -11.11 18.96
C PHE A 188 20.10 -10.08 20.10
N ASP A 189 19.24 -9.06 19.97
CA ASP A 189 19.05 -8.07 21.03
C ASP A 189 18.57 -8.73 22.34
N ARG A 190 17.70 -9.76 22.26
CA ARG A 190 17.24 -10.54 23.43
C ARG A 190 18.36 -11.31 24.11
N ALA A 191 19.26 -11.88 23.32
CA ALA A 191 20.43 -12.59 23.81
C ALA A 191 21.56 -11.64 24.28
N ASN A 192 21.36 -10.31 24.19
CA ASN A 192 22.41 -9.31 24.35
C ASN A 192 23.66 -9.60 23.49
N HIS A 193 23.45 -10.18 22.31
CA HIS A 193 24.53 -10.61 21.43
C HIS A 193 25.08 -9.42 20.63
N PRO A 194 26.41 -9.26 20.50
CA PRO A 194 27.01 -8.12 19.80
C PRO A 194 26.59 -8.02 18.32
N GLU A 195 26.24 -9.14 17.69
CA GLU A 195 25.75 -9.16 16.29
C GLU A 195 24.45 -8.34 16.11
N GLY A 196 23.65 -8.14 17.16
CA GLY A 196 22.47 -7.28 17.08
C GLY A 196 22.82 -5.84 16.68
N VAL A 197 23.98 -5.33 17.11
CA VAL A 197 24.44 -3.99 16.69
C VAL A 197 24.83 -3.99 15.22
N GLN A 198 25.56 -5.01 14.77
CA GLN A 198 26.01 -5.14 13.38
C GLN A 198 24.82 -5.33 12.43
N LYS A 199 23.87 -6.21 12.76
CA LYS A 199 22.70 -6.49 11.94
C LYS A 199 21.82 -5.26 11.75
N ALA A 200 21.62 -4.49 12.81
CA ALA A 200 20.90 -3.23 12.71
C ALA A 200 21.62 -2.18 11.85
N GLN A 201 22.96 -2.15 11.86
CA GLN A 201 23.73 -1.28 10.99
C GLN A 201 23.57 -1.68 9.53
N GLN A 202 23.69 -2.97 9.23
CA GLN A 202 23.50 -3.51 7.88
C GLN A 202 22.11 -3.17 7.34
N LEU A 203 21.05 -3.45 8.13
CA LEU A 203 19.68 -3.12 7.75
C LEU A 203 19.49 -1.62 7.50
N ALA A 204 20.01 -0.75 8.38
CA ALA A 204 19.92 0.69 8.22
C ALA A 204 20.71 1.24 7.02
N GLN A 205 21.67 0.48 6.49
CA GLN A 205 22.48 0.84 5.33
C GLN A 205 21.86 0.38 4.00
N THR A 206 20.90 -0.56 4.02
CA THR A 206 20.18 -0.94 2.80
C THR A 206 19.54 0.28 2.15
N PRO A 207 19.66 0.48 0.82
CA PRO A 207 19.24 1.72 0.16
C PRO A 207 17.79 2.13 0.46
N GLU A 208 16.88 1.16 0.42
CA GLU A 208 15.45 1.35 0.61
C GLU A 208 15.14 1.84 2.04
N ILE A 209 15.66 1.14 3.04
CA ILE A 209 15.47 1.48 4.45
C ILE A 209 16.18 2.80 4.78
N ARG A 210 17.41 2.99 4.31
CA ARG A 210 18.17 4.23 4.50
C ARG A 210 17.39 5.43 3.96
N SER A 211 16.82 5.32 2.77
CA SER A 211 16.04 6.40 2.16
C SER A 211 14.82 6.78 3.03
N LEU A 212 14.13 5.77 3.58
CA LEU A 212 12.96 5.97 4.44
C LEU A 212 13.34 6.57 5.80
N ILE A 213 14.46 6.13 6.39
CA ILE A 213 15.03 6.73 7.60
C ILE A 213 15.34 8.21 7.36
N LEU A 214 16.05 8.54 6.28
CA LEU A 214 16.41 9.92 5.95
C LEU A 214 15.17 10.80 5.72
N LYS A 215 14.19 10.28 4.97
CA LYS A 215 12.90 10.97 4.75
C LYS A 215 12.20 11.25 6.07
N ARG A 216 12.13 10.27 6.97
CA ARG A 216 11.51 10.43 8.30
C ARG A 216 12.25 11.44 9.16
N ARG A 217 13.58 11.40 9.21
CA ARG A 217 14.40 12.38 9.93
C ARG A 217 14.16 13.81 9.43
N LYS A 218 14.09 14.00 8.11
CA LYS A 218 13.77 15.30 7.50
C LYS A 218 12.38 15.78 7.92
N ALA A 219 11.36 14.91 7.87
CA ALA A 219 10.01 15.24 8.31
C ALA A 219 9.94 15.63 9.80
N LEU A 220 10.61 14.88 10.68
CA LEU A 220 10.65 15.18 12.11
C LEU A 220 11.36 16.50 12.41
N LYS A 221 12.45 16.82 11.68
CA LYS A 221 13.12 18.13 11.78
C LYS A 221 12.18 19.26 11.39
N ALA A 222 11.47 19.12 10.27
CA ALA A 222 10.50 20.12 9.82
C ALA A 222 9.35 20.31 10.83
N GLN A 223 8.82 19.22 11.38
CA GLN A 223 7.78 19.27 12.41
C GLN A 223 8.24 19.99 13.68
N LYS A 224 9.46 19.68 14.15
CA LYS A 224 10.05 20.36 15.31
C LYS A 224 10.25 21.86 15.06
N ALA A 225 10.68 22.25 13.86
CA ALA A 225 10.82 23.65 13.48
C ALA A 225 9.47 24.38 13.50
N LYS A 226 8.42 23.76 12.93
CA LYS A 226 7.06 24.30 12.94
C LYS A 226 6.50 24.47 14.37
N LEU A 227 6.73 23.50 15.25
CA LEU A 227 6.29 23.59 16.65
C LEU A 227 7.03 24.69 17.41
N ARG A 228 8.31 24.90 17.13
CA ARG A 228 9.09 26.00 17.72
C ARG A 228 8.59 27.38 17.26
N SER A 229 8.30 27.54 15.96
CA SER A 229 7.77 28.80 15.44
C SER A 229 6.38 29.13 16.02
N GLN A 230 5.50 28.12 16.13
CA GLN A 230 4.18 28.27 16.75
C GLN A 230 4.28 28.68 18.23
N ARG A 231 5.19 28.05 18.99
CA ARG A 231 5.41 28.44 20.40
C ARG A 231 5.96 29.86 20.54
N ALA A 232 6.85 30.28 19.65
CA ALA A 232 7.39 31.64 19.67
C ALA A 232 6.28 32.67 19.40
N GLN A 233 5.40 32.41 18.42
CA GLN A 233 4.26 33.28 18.10
C GLN A 233 3.27 33.40 19.26
N ASN A 234 2.98 32.30 19.96
CA ASN A 234 2.07 32.28 21.11
C ASN A 234 2.63 32.94 22.38
N LEU A 235 3.94 33.22 22.43
CA LEU A 235 4.58 33.91 23.56
C LEU A 235 4.76 35.41 23.29
N SER A 236 4.56 35.85 22.04
CA SER A 236 4.72 37.25 21.59
C SER A 236 3.40 37.99 21.37
N GLY A 237 2.26 37.33 21.55
CA GLY A 237 0.92 37.90 21.44
C GLY A 237 0.13 37.65 22.71
#